data_AF-A0A2T1C9P3-F1
#
_entry.id   AF-A0A2T1C9P3-F1
#
_cell.length_a   1.000
_cell.length_b   1.000
_cell.length_c   1.000
_cell.angle_alpha   90.00
_cell.angle_beta   90.00
_cell.angle_gamma   90.00
#
_symmetry.space_group_name_H-M   'P 1'
#
loop_
_entity.id
_entity.type
_entity.pdbx_description
1 polymer ?
#
loop_
_entity_poly.entity_id
_entity_poly.type
_entity_poly.pdbx_seq_one_letter_code
_entity_poly.pdbx_strand_id
1 'polypeptide(L)' 'MARPGGNPDFGTKYRSERRSDRPLSAQVKAQIPPQIKLQLETLAQQKNCTVPDVIRDAIDKYLAAQTMN' A
#
# COMPACT_ATOMS: atom_id res chain seq x y z
N MET A 1 -36.96 22.35 -3.14
CA MET A 1 -36.58 23.65 -2.53
C MET A 1 -35.58 23.37 -1.42
N ALA A 2 -34.35 23.88 -1.54
CA ALA A 2 -33.34 23.78 -0.50
C ALA A 2 -33.77 24.60 0.73
N ARG A 3 -33.53 24.08 1.94
CA ARG A 3 -33.94 24.72 3.21
C ARG A 3 -33.20 26.05 3.40
N PRO A 4 -33.87 27.17 3.73
CA PRO A 4 -33.23 28.46 3.93
C PRO A 4 -32.49 28.44 5.28
N GLY A 5 -31.19 28.16 5.26
CA GLY A 5 -30.36 28.15 6.47
C GLY A 5 -29.15 27.21 6.45
N GLY A 6 -29.03 26.34 5.45
CA GLY A 6 -27.79 25.58 5.24
C GLY A 6 -26.74 26.47 4.59
N ASN A 7 -25.56 26.60 5.22
CA ASN A 7 -24.42 27.29 4.61
C ASN A 7 -24.09 26.59 3.26
N PRO A 8 -24.32 27.24 2.10
CA PRO A 8 -24.14 26.61 0.79
C PRO A 8 -22.66 26.27 0.51
N ASP A 9 -21.73 26.84 1.28
CA ASP A 9 -20.29 26.68 1.10
C ASP A 9 -19.69 25.40 1.67
N PHE A 10 -20.43 24.65 2.49
CA PHE A 10 -19.87 23.47 3.17
C PHE A 10 -19.58 22.30 2.20
N GLY A 11 -20.23 22.29 1.02
CA GLY A 11 -19.98 21.30 -0.03
C GLY A 11 -18.98 21.72 -1.10
N THR A 12 -18.68 23.03 -1.22
CA THR A 12 -17.86 23.59 -2.30
C THR A 12 -16.43 23.89 -1.88
N LYS A 13 -16.19 24.37 -0.65
CA LYS A 13 -14.83 24.73 -0.20
C LYS A 13 -13.94 23.55 0.16
N TYR A 14 -14.53 22.39 0.46
CA TYR A 14 -13.80 21.16 0.82
C TYR A 14 -13.81 20.09 -0.27
N ARG A 15 -14.35 20.42 -1.44
CA ARG A 15 -14.27 19.54 -2.61
C ARG A 15 -12.84 19.65 -3.15
N SER A 16 -11.93 18.88 -2.58
CA SER A 16 -10.60 18.71 -3.16
C SER A 16 -10.78 18.05 -4.53
N GLU A 17 -10.89 18.86 -5.59
CA GLU A 17 -10.95 18.40 -6.99
C GLU A 17 -9.72 17.59 -7.39
N ARG A 18 -8.63 17.70 -6.62
CA ARG A 18 -7.52 16.74 -6.67
C ARG A 18 -7.90 15.48 -5.90
N ARG A 19 -8.77 14.66 -6.49
CA ARG A 19 -8.72 13.22 -6.22
C ARG A 19 -7.35 12.78 -6.72
N SER A 20 -6.50 12.29 -5.82
CA SER A 20 -5.35 11.51 -6.24
C SER A 20 -5.91 10.28 -6.96
N ASP A 21 -5.99 10.34 -8.29
CA ASP A 21 -6.50 9.23 -9.14
C ASP A 21 -5.63 7.97 -9.05
N ARG A 22 -4.56 8.01 -8.26
CA ARG A 22 -3.67 6.89 -8.01
C ARG A 22 -3.95 6.31 -6.63
N PRO A 23 -4.21 5.00 -6.53
CA PRO A 23 -4.33 4.36 -5.24
C PRO A 23 -3.01 4.50 -4.47
N LEU A 24 -3.09 4.71 -3.16
CA LEU A 24 -1.93 4.86 -2.28
C LEU A 24 -1.06 3.58 -2.22
N SER A 25 -1.60 2.45 -2.68
CA SER A 25 -0.91 1.17 -2.75
C SER A 25 -1.39 0.36 -3.96
N ALA A 26 -0.52 -0.51 -4.46
CA ALA A 26 -0.86 -1.50 -5.48
C ALA A 26 -0.68 -2.91 -4.90
N GLN A 27 -1.58 -3.82 -5.27
CA GLN A 27 -1.46 -5.23 -4.92
C GLN A 27 -0.84 -6.00 -6.08
N VAL A 28 0.27 -6.69 -5.80
CA VAL A 28 0.92 -7.59 -6.75
C VAL A 28 0.61 -9.04 -6.37
N LYS A 29 0.20 -9.85 -7.35
CA LYS A 29 0.04 -11.30 -7.20
C LYS A 29 1.17 -11.99 -7.95
N ALA A 30 1.89 -12.89 -7.28
CA ALA A 30 2.98 -13.65 -7.87
C ALA A 30 2.81 -15.15 -7.58
N GLN A 31 3.19 -15.98 -8.55
CA GLN A 31 3.31 -17.43 -8.34
C GLN A 31 4.71 -17.72 -7.82
N ILE A 32 4.80 -18.42 -6.69
CA ILE A 32 6.07 -18.83 -6.10
C ILE A 32 6.04 -20.33 -5.79
N PRO A 33 7.20 -21.00 -5.79
CA PRO A 33 7.31 -22.38 -5.31
C PRO A 33 6.79 -22.53 -3.88
N PRO A 34 6.13 -23.66 -3.53
CA PRO A 34 5.57 -23.87 -2.20
C PRO A 34 6.63 -23.87 -1.09
N GLN A 35 7.86 -24.31 -1.41
CA GLN A 35 8.99 -24.31 -0.49
C GLN A 35 9.38 -22.89 -0.05
N ILE A 36 9.35 -21.93 -0.98
CA ILE A 36 9.67 -20.53 -0.68
C ILE A 36 8.61 -19.92 0.24
N LYS A 37 7.33 -20.26 0.03
CA LYS A 37 6.25 -19.82 0.92
C LYS A 37 6.49 -20.25 2.36
N LEU A 38 6.85 -21.52 2.59
CA LEU A 38 7.15 -22.04 3.93
C LEU A 38 8.36 -21.34 4.57
N GLN A 39 9.39 -21.06 3.78
CA GLN A 39 10.56 -20.30 4.25
C GLN A 39 10.16 -18.87 4.66
N LEU A 40 9.33 -18.20 3.86
CA LEU A 40 8.85 -16.85 4.18
C LEU A 40 7.98 -16.83 5.44
N GLU A 41 7.11 -17.81 5.64
CA GLU A 41 6.31 -17.96 6.86
C GLU A 41 7.20 -18.18 8.09
N THR A 42 8.22 -19.02 7.97
CA THR A 42 9.18 -19.28 9.06
C THR A 42 9.97 -18.03 9.43
N LEU A 43 10.45 -17.28 8.43
CA LEU A 43 11.14 -16.01 8.63
C LEU A 43 10.24 -14.94 9.25
N ALA A 44 8.98 -14.87 8.82
CA ALA A 44 7.99 -13.96 9.36
C ALA A 44 7.72 -14.25 10.85
N GLN A 45 7.60 -15.53 11.22
CA GLN A 45 7.49 -15.96 12.62
C GLN A 45 8.72 -15.58 13.45
N GLN A 46 9.92 -15.85 12.95
CA GLN A 46 11.17 -15.52 13.67
C GLN A 46 11.33 -14.01 13.92
N LYS A 47 10.88 -13.18 12.97
CA LYS A 47 10.95 -11.72 13.06
C LYS A 47 9.73 -11.07 13.72
N ASN A 48 8.75 -11.87 14.16
CA ASN A 48 7.46 -11.40 14.67
C ASN A 48 6.76 -10.39 13.72
N CYS A 49 6.81 -10.66 12.41
CA CYS A 49 6.18 -9.82 11.39
C CYS A 49 5.30 -10.64 10.43
N THR A 50 4.68 -10.00 9.44
CA THR A 50 3.87 -10.70 8.44
C THR A 50 4.68 -11.05 7.20
N VAL A 51 4.27 -12.08 6.46
CA VAL A 51 4.91 -12.47 5.18
C VAL A 51 4.99 -11.30 4.18
N PRO A 52 3.93 -10.48 3.98
CA PRO A 52 4.03 -9.28 3.16
C PRO A 52 5.12 -8.30 3.61
N ASP A 53 5.36 -8.14 4.91
CA ASP A 53 6.40 -7.23 5.41
C ASP A 53 7.80 -7.76 5.06
N VAL A 54 8.02 -9.07 5.20
CA VAL A 54 9.27 -9.71 4.76
C VAL A 54 9.50 -9.48 3.27
N ILE A 55 8.45 -9.61 2.45
CA ILE A 55 8.53 -9.41 0.99
C ILE A 55 8.82 -7.94 0.66
N ARG A 56 8.16 -6.98 1.31
CA ARG A 56 8.43 -5.55 1.11
C ARG A 56 9.88 -5.22 1.40
N ASP A 57 10.37 -5.66 2.56
CA ASP A 57 11.73 -5.40 3.03
C ASP A 57 12.79 -6.02 2.08
N ALA A 58 12.49 -7.18 1.48
CA ALA A 58 13.34 -7.80 0.47
C ALA A 58 13.33 -7.04 -0.87
N ILE A 59 12.15 -6.59 -1.31
CA ILE A 59 12.01 -5.79 -2.53
C ILE A 59 12.76 -4.46 -2.38
N ASP A 60 12.60 -3.77 -1.25
CA ASP A 60 13.24 -2.48 -0.99
C ASP A 60 14.78 -2.62 -1.02
N LYS A 61 15.32 -3.67 -0.39
CA LYS A 61 16.76 -3.98 -0.44
C LYS A 61 17.24 -4.29 -1.85
N TYR A 62 16.48 -5.08 -2.60
CA TYR A 62 16.82 -5.41 -3.98
C TYR A 62 16.83 -4.18 -4.88
N LEU A 63 15.79 -3.34 -4.80
CA LEU A 63 15.70 -2.11 -5.59
C LEU A 63 16.78 -1.11 -5.21
N ALA A 64 17.06 -0.92 -3.91
CA ALA A 64 18.14 -0.06 -3.45
C ALA A 64 19.49 -0.49 -4.01
N ALA A 65 19.78 -1.80 -4.03
CA ALA A 65 21.01 -2.34 -4.60
C ALA A 65 21.10 -2.13 -6.13
N GLN A 66 19.98 -2.12 -6.85
CA GLN A 66 19.98 -1.85 -8.30
C GLN A 66 20.13 -0.36 -8.62
N THR A 67 19.62 0.54 -7.78
CA THR A 67 19.71 1.99 -7.99
C THR A 67 21.07 2.59 -7.65
N MET A 68 21.93 1.86 -6.94
CA MET A 68 23.30 2.29 -6.60
C MET A 68 24.37 1.84 -7.61
N ASN A 69 23.98 1.09 -8.64
CA ASN A 69 24.81 0.73 -9.81
C ASN A 69 24.37 1.52 -11.03
#